data_AF-A0A838FE03-F1
#
_entry.id   AF-A0A838FE03-F1
#
_cell.length_a   1.000
_cell.length_b   1.000
_cell.length_c   1.000
_cell.angle_alpha   90.00
_cell.angle_beta   90.00
_cell.angle_gamma   90.00
#
_symmetry.space_group_name_H-M   'P 1'
#
loop_
_entity.id
_entity.type
_entity.pdbx_description
1 polymer ?
#
loop_
_entity_poly.entity_id
_entity_poly.type
_entity_poly.pdbx_seq_one_letter_code
_entity_poly.pdbx_strand_id
1 'polypeptide(L)'
;MKKMNHGSGVLMPCLLVISILTSCRKDVITTSSSAKLSFSTDTLTFDTVFTTLGSTTLYFTVYNTNDQKISISDVHLAGGAQSIFRLNIDGQQVDQASEVEIPAHDSVYIFVSVTVDPTSENNPYVLYDSVIFQTNGNEQR
;
A
#
# COMPACT_ATOMS: atom_id res chain seq x y z
N MET A 1 8.21 72.68 23.64
CA MET A 1 8.95 71.75 22.76
C MET A 1 9.63 70.70 23.61
N LYS A 2 9.17 69.44 23.57
CA LYS A 2 9.86 68.29 24.19
C LYS A 2 9.84 67.15 23.15
N LYS A 3 11.01 66.79 22.64
CA LYS A 3 11.16 65.72 21.64
C LYS A 3 10.92 64.37 22.31
N MET A 4 10.12 63.51 21.68
CA MET A 4 10.00 62.09 21.99
C MET A 4 10.49 61.30 20.78
N ASN A 5 11.70 60.74 20.87
CA ASN A 5 12.14 59.61 20.06
C ASN A 5 11.61 58.34 20.73
N HIS A 6 10.89 57.49 20.00
CA HIS A 6 10.61 56.11 20.43
C HIS A 6 11.29 55.17 19.45
N GLY A 7 12.23 54.39 19.99
CA GLY A 7 13.08 53.47 19.26
C GLY A 7 12.29 52.30 18.68
N SER A 8 12.55 52.05 17.40
CA SER A 8 12.15 50.87 16.65
C SER A 8 12.90 49.64 17.20
N GLY A 9 12.27 48.83 18.06
CA GLY A 9 12.96 47.70 18.69
C GLY A 9 12.11 46.47 19.02
N VAL A 10 10.83 46.43 18.62
CA VAL A 10 9.90 45.36 19.06
C VAL A 10 9.26 44.58 17.90
N LEU A 11 9.56 44.92 16.65
CA LEU A 11 8.93 44.29 15.48
C LEU A 11 9.52 42.92 15.06
N MET A 12 10.66 42.52 15.63
CA MET A 12 11.40 41.34 15.19
C MET A 12 11.14 40.01 15.94
N PRO A 13 10.68 39.95 17.21
CA PRO A 13 10.39 38.67 17.87
C PRO A 13 8.99 38.12 17.53
N CYS A 14 8.07 38.95 17.04
CA CYS A 14 6.68 38.56 16.79
C CYS A 14 6.51 37.70 15.52
N LEU A 15 7.40 37.87 14.54
CA LEU A 15 7.31 37.16 13.26
C LEU A 15 7.70 35.68 13.38
N LEU A 16 8.54 35.32 14.36
CA LEU A 16 8.99 33.93 14.55
C LEU A 16 7.91 33.02 15.15
N VAL A 17 6.98 33.61 15.92
CA VAL A 17 5.94 32.89 16.68
C VAL A 17 4.75 32.48 15.79
N ILE A 18 4.59 33.07 14.61
CA ILE A 18 3.47 32.76 13.70
C ILE A 18 3.73 31.48 12.87
N SER A 19 4.98 31.06 12.72
CA SER A 19 5.39 29.94 11.86
C SER A 19 5.04 28.54 12.38
N ILE A 20 4.51 28.41 13.61
CA ILE A 20 4.34 27.12 14.31
C ILE A 20 2.90 26.56 14.28
N LEU A 21 1.94 27.20 13.61
CA LEU A 21 0.52 26.87 13.76
C LEU A 21 -0.18 26.19 12.56
N THR A 22 0.54 25.69 11.56
CA THR A 22 -0.11 25.01 10.41
C THR A 22 0.41 23.59 10.20
N SER A 23 0.04 22.66 11.08
CA SER A 23 0.03 21.23 10.72
C SER A 23 -1.19 20.55 11.30
N CYS A 24 -2.33 20.78 10.64
CA CYS A 24 -3.57 20.06 10.87
C CYS A 24 -4.09 19.59 9.50
N ARG A 25 -3.38 18.63 8.88
CA ARG A 25 -4.00 17.83 7.82
C ARG A 25 -4.87 16.78 8.50
N LYS A 26 -6.17 16.82 8.25
CA LYS A 26 -7.04 15.68 8.56
C LYS A 26 -6.75 14.60 7.51
N ASP A 27 -6.40 13.41 7.96
CA ASP A 27 -6.28 12.22 7.11
C ASP A 27 -7.69 11.79 6.67
N VAL A 28 -8.21 12.42 5.61
CA VAL A 28 -9.48 12.07 5.01
C VAL A 28 -9.26 10.89 4.06
N ILE A 29 -9.99 9.80 4.29
CA ILE A 29 -10.05 8.68 3.36
C ILE A 29 -10.91 9.08 2.17
N THR A 30 -10.40 8.88 0.96
CA THR A 30 -11.17 9.13 -0.26
C THR A 30 -12.18 8.03 -0.49
N THR A 31 -13.40 8.41 -0.86
CA THR A 31 -14.49 7.49 -1.23
C THR A 31 -14.80 7.55 -2.74
N SER A 32 -13.99 8.29 -3.51
CA SER A 32 -14.20 8.45 -4.94
C SER A 32 -13.80 7.19 -5.70
N SER A 33 -14.65 6.74 -6.63
CA SER A 33 -14.32 5.68 -7.59
C SER A 33 -13.27 6.11 -8.62
N SER A 34 -12.97 7.41 -8.73
CA SER A 34 -11.87 7.88 -9.57
C SER A 34 -10.50 7.61 -8.94
N ALA A 35 -10.43 7.39 -7.63
CA ALA A 35 -9.20 7.12 -6.91
C ALA A 35 -8.82 5.65 -7.12
N LYS A 36 -7.74 5.41 -7.86
CA LYS A 36 -7.25 4.08 -8.22
C LYS A 36 -5.88 3.81 -7.62
N LEU A 37 -5.59 2.53 -7.42
CA LEU A 37 -4.26 2.04 -7.07
C LEU A 37 -3.38 1.97 -8.32
N SER A 38 -2.07 2.09 -8.13
CA SER A 38 -1.06 1.79 -9.15
C SER A 38 -0.19 0.64 -8.67
N PHE A 39 0.23 -0.24 -9.58
CA PHE A 39 1.04 -1.41 -9.24
C PHE A 39 2.44 -1.30 -9.86
N SER A 40 3.46 -1.80 -9.16
CA SER A 40 4.83 -1.84 -9.71
C SER A 40 4.98 -2.82 -10.88
N THR A 41 4.10 -3.81 -10.96
CA THR A 41 4.01 -4.79 -12.04
C THR A 41 2.56 -5.29 -12.14
N ASP A 42 2.16 -5.75 -13.32
CA ASP A 42 0.87 -6.44 -13.53
C ASP A 42 1.01 -7.97 -13.35
N THR A 43 2.23 -8.50 -13.42
CA THR A 43 2.50 -9.93 -13.44
C THR A 43 3.75 -10.23 -12.63
N LEU A 44 3.64 -11.18 -11.70
CA LEU A 44 4.78 -11.79 -11.03
C LEU A 44 5.00 -13.21 -11.57
N THR A 45 6.18 -13.46 -12.15
CA THR A 45 6.53 -14.75 -12.73
C THR A 45 7.56 -15.46 -11.86
N PHE A 46 7.27 -16.72 -11.51
CA PHE A 46 8.18 -17.60 -10.81
C PHE A 46 8.81 -18.56 -11.83
N ASP A 47 10.01 -18.24 -12.31
CA ASP A 47 10.63 -18.96 -13.46
C ASP A 47 10.88 -20.45 -13.16
N THR A 48 11.34 -20.77 -11.96
CA THR A 48 11.53 -22.15 -11.50
C THR A 48 11.33 -22.24 -9.99
N VAL A 49 10.33 -23.00 -9.54
CA VAL A 49 10.13 -23.28 -8.12
C VAL A 49 10.75 -24.64 -7.81
N PHE A 50 11.88 -24.65 -7.11
CA PHE A 50 12.51 -25.90 -6.67
C PHE A 50 11.76 -26.48 -5.48
N THR A 51 11.25 -27.68 -5.68
CA THR A 51 10.37 -28.40 -4.75
C THR A 51 11.12 -29.02 -3.56
N THR A 52 12.45 -29.16 -3.66
CA THR A 52 13.33 -29.66 -2.59
C THR A 52 13.86 -28.55 -1.67
N LEU A 53 13.70 -27.28 -2.04
CA LEU A 53 14.29 -26.12 -1.37
C LEU A 53 13.22 -25.07 -1.01
N GLY A 54 12.36 -25.40 -0.05
CA GLY A 54 11.51 -24.42 0.64
C GLY A 54 10.48 -23.68 -0.23
N SER A 55 10.04 -22.51 0.26
CA SER A 55 9.09 -21.63 -0.44
C SER A 55 9.84 -20.57 -1.24
N THR A 56 9.34 -20.24 -2.43
CA THR A 56 9.81 -19.07 -3.19
C THR A 56 8.90 -17.89 -2.91
N THR A 57 9.46 -16.73 -2.59
CA THR A 57 8.71 -15.50 -2.33
C THR A 57 9.19 -14.39 -3.25
N LEU A 58 8.25 -13.76 -3.96
CA LEU A 58 8.45 -12.53 -4.70
C LEU A 58 7.57 -11.43 -4.10
N TYR A 59 7.76 -10.19 -4.53
CA TYR A 59 6.92 -9.08 -4.09
C TYR A 59 6.64 -8.11 -5.22
N PHE A 60 5.57 -7.36 -5.04
CA PHE A 60 5.27 -6.15 -5.80
C PHE A 60 4.81 -5.06 -4.84
N THR A 61 4.77 -3.84 -5.33
CA THR A 61 4.37 -2.67 -4.55
C THR A 61 3.06 -2.11 -5.09
N VAL A 62 2.15 -1.82 -4.16
CA VAL A 62 0.88 -1.15 -4.44
C VAL A 62 0.98 0.29 -3.98
N TYR A 63 0.79 1.23 -4.89
CA TYR A 63 0.93 2.65 -4.65
C TYR A 63 -0.44 3.33 -4.60
N ASN A 64 -0.57 4.25 -3.66
CA ASN A 64 -1.60 5.28 -3.70
C ASN A 64 -0.99 6.58 -4.25
N THR A 65 -1.16 6.84 -5.54
CA THR A 65 -0.65 8.07 -6.18
C THR A 65 -1.56 9.29 -5.98
N ASN A 66 -2.70 9.11 -5.30
CA ASN A 66 -3.70 10.15 -5.07
C ASN A 66 -3.31 11.05 -3.89
N ASP A 67 -3.89 12.26 -3.84
CA ASP A 67 -3.63 13.27 -2.79
C ASP A 67 -4.31 12.96 -1.45
N GLN A 68 -5.09 11.89 -1.38
CA GLN A 68 -5.84 11.45 -0.21
C GLN A 68 -5.56 9.98 0.09
N LYS A 69 -5.69 9.59 1.35
CA LYS A 69 -5.57 8.19 1.80
C LYS A 69 -6.62 7.33 1.08
N ILE A 70 -6.22 6.14 0.62
CA ILE A 70 -7.12 5.11 0.11
C ILE A 70 -7.23 4.01 1.17
N SER A 71 -8.45 3.51 1.40
CA SER A 71 -8.68 2.26 2.12
C SER A 71 -9.07 1.18 1.10
N ILE A 72 -8.29 0.10 1.08
CA ILE A 72 -8.60 -1.09 0.31
C ILE A 72 -9.57 -1.92 1.14
N SER A 73 -10.81 -2.01 0.68
CA SER A 73 -11.87 -2.70 1.41
C SER A 73 -11.62 -4.21 1.45
N ASP A 74 -10.96 -4.74 0.42
CA ASP A 74 -10.66 -6.16 0.32
C ASP A 74 -9.43 -6.43 -0.57
N VAL A 75 -8.54 -7.32 -0.11
CA VAL A 75 -7.41 -7.87 -0.86
C VAL A 75 -7.36 -9.38 -0.66
N HIS A 76 -7.44 -10.17 -1.74
CA HIS A 76 -7.43 -11.64 -1.66
C HIS A 76 -6.86 -12.28 -2.93
N LEU A 77 -6.53 -13.57 -2.85
CA LEU A 77 -6.26 -14.40 -4.02
C LEU A 77 -7.57 -14.89 -4.64
N ALA A 78 -7.72 -14.79 -5.96
CA ALA A 78 -8.93 -15.24 -6.65
C ALA A 78 -9.22 -16.74 -6.45
N GLY A 79 -8.19 -17.56 -6.33
CA GLY A 79 -8.30 -18.98 -5.94
C GLY A 79 -8.75 -19.21 -4.48
N GLY A 80 -8.77 -18.16 -3.66
CA GLY A 80 -9.14 -18.22 -2.24
C GLY A 80 -8.36 -19.29 -1.48
N ALA A 81 -9.07 -20.06 -0.65
CA ALA A 81 -8.48 -21.15 0.13
C ALA A 81 -7.93 -22.33 -0.71
N GLN A 82 -8.22 -22.37 -2.02
CA GLN A 82 -7.67 -23.37 -2.94
C GLN A 82 -6.42 -22.87 -3.67
N SER A 83 -6.02 -21.60 -3.45
CA SER A 83 -4.78 -21.08 -4.00
C SER A 83 -3.58 -21.80 -3.42
N ILE A 84 -2.61 -22.09 -4.29
CA ILE A 84 -1.28 -22.55 -3.89
C ILE A 84 -0.39 -21.40 -3.44
N PHE A 85 -0.78 -20.16 -3.78
CA PHE A 85 -0.07 -18.96 -3.43
C PHE A 85 -0.53 -18.50 -2.05
N ARG A 86 0.34 -17.76 -1.36
CA ARG A 86 0.02 -17.14 -0.07
C ARG A 86 0.43 -15.68 -0.11
N LEU A 87 -0.43 -14.81 0.41
CA LEU A 87 -0.15 -13.39 0.52
C LEU A 87 0.46 -13.07 1.88
N ASN A 88 1.33 -12.09 1.86
CA ASN A 88 1.72 -11.34 3.04
C ASN A 88 1.66 -9.85 2.70
N ILE A 89 0.86 -9.12 3.46
CA ILE A 89 0.56 -7.70 3.26
C ILE A 89 1.19 -6.96 4.42
N ASP A 90 2.20 -6.14 4.13
CA ASP A 90 2.97 -5.36 5.11
C ASP A 90 3.45 -6.17 6.34
N GLY A 91 3.95 -7.39 6.08
CA GLY A 91 4.50 -8.27 7.10
C GLY A 91 3.49 -9.25 7.72
N GLN A 92 2.20 -9.10 7.48
CA GLN A 92 1.16 -10.02 7.98
C GLN A 92 0.80 -11.06 6.91
N GLN A 93 1.00 -12.35 7.22
CA GLN A 93 0.57 -13.44 6.35
C GLN A 93 -0.94 -13.63 6.47
N VAL A 94 -1.64 -13.52 5.35
CA VAL A 94 -3.11 -13.52 5.29
C VAL A 94 -3.59 -14.17 3.99
N ASP A 95 -4.73 -14.85 4.05
CA ASP A 95 -5.40 -15.34 2.83
C ASP A 95 -6.28 -14.23 2.20
N GLN A 96 -6.75 -13.32 3.05
CA GLN A 96 -7.56 -12.15 2.71
C GLN A 96 -7.29 -11.06 3.76
N ALA A 97 -7.23 -9.80 3.34
CA ALA A 97 -7.18 -8.65 4.24
C ALA A 97 -8.25 -7.64 3.87
N SER A 98 -8.86 -7.04 4.88
CA SER A 98 -9.81 -5.94 4.76
C SER A 98 -9.23 -4.68 5.40
N GLU A 99 -9.71 -3.52 4.93
CA GLU A 99 -9.38 -2.21 5.50
C GLU A 99 -7.88 -1.87 5.50
N VAL A 100 -7.17 -2.29 4.44
CA VAL A 100 -5.75 -1.94 4.25
C VAL A 100 -5.65 -0.48 3.81
N GLU A 101 -5.17 0.40 4.68
CA GLU A 101 -5.03 1.82 4.39
C GLU A 101 -3.65 2.16 3.80
N ILE A 102 -3.65 2.92 2.70
CA ILE A 102 -2.43 3.48 2.10
C ILE A 102 -2.50 5.01 2.15
N PRO A 103 -1.61 5.69 2.89
CA PRO A 103 -1.55 7.15 2.92
C PRO A 103 -1.39 7.78 1.53
N ALA A 104 -1.67 9.08 1.42
CA ALA A 104 -1.48 9.82 0.18
C ALA A 104 -0.01 9.79 -0.26
N HIS A 105 0.23 9.47 -1.54
CA HIS A 105 1.56 9.33 -2.13
C HIS A 105 2.48 8.30 -1.47
N ASP A 106 1.89 7.28 -0.84
CA ASP A 106 2.61 6.20 -0.18
C ASP A 106 2.33 4.85 -0.84
N SER A 107 2.91 3.79 -0.28
CA SER A 107 2.84 2.45 -0.85
C SER A 107 2.89 1.35 0.21
N VAL A 108 2.44 0.16 -0.18
CA VAL A 108 2.55 -1.06 0.64
C VAL A 108 3.21 -2.18 -0.17
N TYR A 109 3.94 -3.04 0.53
CA TYR A 109 4.50 -4.25 -0.05
C TYR A 109 3.51 -5.39 0.02
N ILE A 110 3.36 -6.09 -1.11
CA ILE A 110 2.62 -7.35 -1.20
C ILE A 110 3.63 -8.43 -1.54
N PHE A 111 3.89 -9.31 -0.59
CA PHE A 111 4.71 -10.49 -0.78
C PHE A 111 3.81 -11.65 -1.19
N VAL A 112 4.20 -12.33 -2.27
CA VAL A 112 3.52 -13.52 -2.79
C VAL A 112 4.49 -14.68 -2.66
N SER A 113 4.09 -15.71 -1.93
CA SER A 113 4.88 -16.91 -1.75
C SER A 113 4.19 -18.14 -2.32
N VAL A 114 4.97 -19.08 -2.81
CA VAL A 114 4.49 -20.36 -3.34
C VAL A 114 5.35 -21.50 -2.83
N THR A 115 4.69 -22.62 -2.51
CA THR A 115 5.34 -23.87 -2.13
C THR A 115 4.73 -24.98 -2.97
N VAL A 116 5.57 -25.72 -3.70
CA VAL A 116 5.13 -26.80 -4.60
C VAL A 116 5.68 -28.13 -4.10
N ASP A 117 4.79 -29.13 -3.94
CA ASP A 117 5.18 -30.51 -3.62
C ASP A 117 5.72 -31.21 -4.88
N PRO A 118 6.96 -31.74 -4.87
CA PRO A 118 7.51 -32.44 -6.04
C PRO A 118 6.80 -33.74 -6.40
N THR A 119 6.16 -34.35 -5.41
CA THR A 119 5.70 -35.74 -5.45
C THR A 119 4.22 -35.85 -5.77
N SER A 120 3.52 -34.72 -5.82
CA SER A 120 2.11 -34.65 -6.24
C SER A 120 2.01 -34.90 -7.75
N GLU A 121 1.51 -36.08 -8.13
CA GLU A 121 1.24 -36.46 -9.53
C GLU A 121 0.22 -35.53 -10.22
N ASN A 122 -0.51 -34.72 -9.43
CA ASN A 122 -1.54 -33.81 -9.91
C ASN A 122 -1.09 -32.34 -10.00
N ASN A 123 0.17 -32.00 -9.75
CA ASN A 123 0.61 -30.60 -9.85
C ASN A 123 0.69 -30.17 -11.33
N PRO A 124 -0.09 -29.17 -11.77
CA PRO A 124 0.06 -28.59 -13.10
C PRO A 124 1.50 -28.10 -13.33
N TYR A 125 2.01 -28.30 -14.55
CA TYR A 125 3.31 -27.76 -14.97
C TYR A 125 3.38 -26.23 -14.90
N VAL A 126 2.22 -25.56 -14.98
CA VAL A 126 2.10 -24.10 -14.91
C VAL A 126 0.89 -23.74 -14.05
N LEU A 127 1.11 -22.83 -13.10
CA LEU A 127 0.15 -22.45 -12.08
C LEU A 127 -0.10 -20.94 -12.16
N TYR A 128 -1.36 -20.53 -12.05
CA TYR A 128 -1.78 -19.15 -12.16
C TYR A 128 -2.78 -18.80 -11.08
N ASP A 129 -2.70 -17.57 -10.58
CA ASP A 129 -3.72 -16.95 -9.75
C ASP A 129 -3.68 -15.42 -9.96
N SER A 130 -4.62 -14.70 -9.38
CA SER A 130 -4.69 -13.24 -9.40
C SER A 130 -4.86 -12.70 -7.99
N VAL A 131 -4.19 -11.60 -7.67
CA VAL A 131 -4.43 -10.84 -6.44
C VAL A 131 -5.49 -9.80 -6.76
N ILE A 132 -6.65 -9.88 -6.12
CA ILE A 132 -7.77 -8.97 -6.35
C ILE A 132 -7.77 -7.88 -5.28
N PHE A 133 -7.98 -6.64 -5.70
CA PHE A 133 -8.05 -5.45 -4.85
C PHE A 133 -9.39 -4.75 -5.07
N GLN A 134 -10.12 -4.46 -3.98
CA GLN A 134 -11.36 -3.69 -4.01
C GLN A 134 -11.20 -2.34 -3.31
N THR A 135 -11.54 -1.25 -4.00
CA THR A 135 -11.45 0.12 -3.47
C THR A 135 -12.60 0.97 -4.00
N ASN A 136 -13.40 1.62 -3.15
CA ASN A 136 -14.41 2.60 -3.57
C ASN A 136 -15.33 2.15 -4.73
N GLY A 137 -15.69 0.86 -4.78
CA GLY A 137 -16.50 0.26 -5.85
C GLY A 137 -15.74 -0.10 -7.12
N ASN A 138 -14.41 0.00 -7.13
CA ASN A 138 -13.51 -0.50 -8.18
C ASN A 138 -12.92 -1.84 -7.78
N GLU A 139 -12.69 -2.69 -8.79
CA GLU A 139 -11.88 -3.89 -8.70
C GLU A 139 -10.64 -3.71 -9.58
N GLN A 140 -9.46 -4.06 -9.06
CA GLN A 140 -8.18 -4.09 -9.77
C GLN A 140 -7.46 -5.41 -9.46
N ARG A 141 -6.58 -5.86 -10.37
CA ARG A 141 -5.77 -7.06 -10.23
C ARG A 141 -4.42 -6.87 -10.90
#